data_AF-A0A967LPM7-F1
#
_entry.id   AF-A0A967LPM7-F1
#
_cell.length_a   1.000
_cell.length_b   1.000
_cell.length_c   1.000
_cell.angle_alpha   90.00
_cell.angle_beta   90.00
_cell.angle_gamma   90.00
#
_symmetry.space_group_name_H-M   'P 1'
#
loop_
_entity.id
_entity.type
_entity.pdbx_description
1 polymer ?
#
loop_
_entity_poly.entity_id
_entity_poly.type
_entity_poly.pdbx_seq_one_letter_code
_entity_poly.pdbx_strand_id
1 'polypeptide(L)'
;RCGSWVVRLAAGRGHDVRAVVRPSSSYRPPPGVAVARGEVLDPRFVEEILPDHPLVISCIGQRRASPSPWSALRSPPDLVKRVMTNVVRAMSQKPGHRILWISAAGVGSSRARTTPAVRRIIDLGNIAVAYRDLEAAERVTDGAEVESLAVRPVTLRPGSPGGDVGPVDRYGLLSTIRRGDVARWILDVADGTRAFQGRTVLLGRIRTRVLEPVPFLGRGVEVQEC
;
A
#
# COMPACT_ATOMS: atom_id res chain seq x y z
N ARG A 1 -12.61 3.14 -3.59
CA ARG A 1 -11.20 3.56 -3.38
C ARG A 1 -10.34 2.31 -3.20
N CYS A 2 -9.02 2.37 -2.99
CA CYS A 2 -8.24 1.14 -2.71
C CYS A 2 -8.70 0.49 -1.40
N GLY A 3 -8.87 1.28 -0.33
CA GLY A 3 -9.30 0.76 0.98
C GLY A 3 -10.63 -0.02 0.95
N SER A 4 -11.60 0.40 0.14
CA SER A 4 -12.86 -0.35 -0.01
C SER A 4 -12.66 -1.71 -0.69
N TRP A 5 -11.67 -1.83 -1.59
CA TRP A 5 -11.31 -3.12 -2.18
C TRP A 5 -10.58 -4.00 -1.17
N VAL A 6 -9.63 -3.45 -0.40
CA VAL A 6 -8.93 -4.20 0.66
C VAL A 6 -9.94 -4.77 1.66
N VAL A 7 -10.84 -3.95 2.21
CA VAL A 7 -11.83 -4.40 3.19
C VAL A 7 -12.73 -5.49 2.61
N ARG A 8 -13.27 -5.30 1.40
CA ARG A 8 -14.14 -6.30 0.78
C ARG A 8 -13.41 -7.62 0.52
N LEU A 9 -12.20 -7.56 -0.03
CA LEU A 9 -11.46 -8.77 -0.38
C LEU A 9 -10.98 -9.49 0.87
N ALA A 10 -10.53 -8.77 1.90
CA ALA A 10 -10.11 -9.35 3.16
C ALA A 10 -11.27 -10.07 3.86
N ALA A 11 -12.43 -9.43 3.95
CA ALA A 11 -13.63 -10.05 4.50
C ALA A 11 -14.06 -11.27 3.67
N GLY A 12 -13.99 -11.19 2.34
CA GLY A 12 -14.28 -12.31 1.45
C GLY A 12 -13.29 -13.48 1.57
N ARG A 13 -12.09 -13.25 2.13
CA ARG A 13 -11.11 -14.29 2.47
C ARG A 13 -11.29 -14.88 3.87
N GLY A 14 -12.29 -14.41 4.62
CA GLY A 14 -12.57 -14.89 5.99
C GLY A 14 -11.72 -14.24 7.08
N HIS A 15 -10.99 -13.16 6.77
CA HIS A 15 -10.26 -12.41 7.78
C HIS A 15 -11.21 -11.69 8.74
N ASP A 16 -10.81 -11.56 10.02
CA ASP A 16 -11.44 -10.62 10.94
C ASP A 16 -10.99 -9.20 10.59
N VAL A 17 -11.93 -8.38 10.11
CA VAL A 17 -11.62 -7.06 9.53
C VAL A 17 -12.30 -5.96 10.33
N ARG A 18 -11.49 -5.05 10.85
CA ARG A 18 -11.95 -3.76 11.40
C ARG A 18 -11.61 -2.62 10.44
N ALA A 19 -12.64 -2.02 9.84
CA ALA A 19 -12.49 -0.84 9.01
C ALA A 19 -12.48 0.44 9.86
N VAL A 20 -11.47 1.29 9.66
CA VAL A 20 -11.38 2.61 10.31
C VAL A 20 -11.93 3.69 9.38
N VAL A 21 -12.90 4.46 9.87
CA VAL A 21 -13.50 5.58 9.13
C VAL A 21 -13.60 6.82 10.01
N ARG A 22 -13.61 8.01 9.39
CA ARG A 22 -13.83 9.26 10.14
C ARG A 22 -15.22 9.28 10.78
N PRO A 23 -15.41 9.94 11.93
CA PRO A 23 -16.68 9.96 12.66
C PRO A 23 -17.88 10.37 11.79
N SER A 24 -17.70 11.40 10.95
CA SER A 24 -18.76 11.96 10.10
C SER A 24 -18.94 11.25 8.76
N SER A 25 -18.16 10.19 8.45
CA SER A 25 -18.24 9.54 7.15
C SER A 25 -19.34 8.48 7.12
N SER A 26 -20.28 8.62 6.17
CA SER A 26 -21.21 7.54 5.84
C SER A 26 -20.43 6.35 5.28
N TYR A 27 -20.53 5.20 5.95
CA TYR A 27 -19.88 3.98 5.52
C TYR A 27 -20.75 2.77 5.84
N ARG A 28 -21.07 1.98 4.81
CA ARG A 28 -21.77 0.71 4.94
C ARG A 28 -20.74 -0.42 4.79
N PRO A 29 -20.34 -1.09 5.89
CA PRO A 29 -19.38 -2.18 5.82
C PRO A 29 -19.98 -3.39 5.08
N PRO A 30 -19.15 -4.22 4.41
CA PRO A 30 -19.55 -5.58 4.03
C PRO A 30 -19.98 -6.41 5.25
N PRO A 31 -20.76 -7.49 5.08
CA PRO A 31 -21.08 -8.42 6.16
C PRO A 31 -19.81 -8.91 6.87
N GLY A 32 -19.86 -9.03 8.20
CA GLY A 32 -18.75 -9.50 9.03
C GLY A 32 -17.63 -8.46 9.28
N VAL A 33 -17.71 -7.25 8.73
CA VAL A 33 -16.69 -6.21 8.94
C VAL A 33 -17.08 -5.31 10.11
N ALA A 34 -16.25 -5.28 11.15
CA ALA A 34 -16.34 -4.32 12.24
C ALA A 34 -15.96 -2.90 11.77
N VAL A 35 -16.49 -1.87 12.43
CA VAL A 35 -16.18 -0.47 12.09
C VAL A 35 -15.78 0.31 13.33
N ALA A 36 -14.54 0.83 13.33
CA ALA A 36 -14.09 1.82 14.28
C ALA A 36 -14.24 3.22 13.68
N ARG A 37 -14.87 4.13 14.44
CA ARG A 37 -15.09 5.53 14.02
C ARG A 37 -14.21 6.45 14.85
N GLY A 38 -13.32 7.17 14.19
CA GLY A 38 -12.39 8.07 14.85
C GLY A 38 -11.44 8.74 13.87
N GLU A 39 -10.58 9.60 14.39
CA GLU A 39 -9.60 10.34 13.59
C GLU A 39 -8.23 9.68 13.73
N VAL A 40 -7.70 9.20 12.61
CA VAL A 40 -6.35 8.58 12.55
C VAL A 40 -5.21 9.56 12.82
N LEU A 41 -5.51 10.86 12.83
CA LEU A 41 -4.57 11.91 13.27
C LEU A 41 -4.53 12.06 14.79
N ASP A 42 -5.51 11.52 15.52
CA ASP A 42 -5.48 11.43 16.97
C ASP A 42 -4.67 10.18 17.38
N PRO A 43 -3.50 10.34 18.00
CA PRO A 43 -2.67 9.22 18.41
C PRO A 43 -3.37 8.32 19.44
N ARG A 44 -4.23 8.88 20.31
CA ARG A 44 -4.94 8.07 21.33
C ARG A 44 -5.89 7.08 20.68
N PHE A 45 -6.66 7.55 19.70
CA PHE A 45 -7.55 6.68 18.93
C PHE A 45 -6.76 5.55 18.24
N VAL A 46 -5.62 5.86 17.62
CA VAL A 46 -4.78 4.86 16.94
C VAL A 46 -4.19 3.84 17.94
N GLU A 47 -3.68 4.31 19.08
CA GLU A 47 -3.12 3.48 20.15
C GLU A 47 -4.17 2.58 20.80
N GLU A 48 -5.44 2.99 20.82
CA GLU A 48 -6.55 2.17 21.34
C GLU A 48 -6.92 1.02 20.39
N ILE A 49 -7.00 1.28 19.09
CA ILE A 49 -7.62 0.33 18.15
C ILE A 49 -6.62 -0.64 17.50
N LEU A 50 -5.34 -0.30 17.42
CA LEU A 50 -4.37 -1.05 16.63
C LEU A 50 -3.66 -2.21 17.36
N PRO A 51 -3.32 -2.14 18.66
CA PRO A 51 -2.47 -3.14 19.30
C PRO A 51 -3.00 -4.58 19.22
N ASP A 52 -4.31 -4.78 19.09
CA ASP A 52 -4.92 -6.12 18.99
C ASP A 52 -5.02 -6.64 17.56
N HIS A 53 -4.55 -5.87 16.57
CA HIS A 53 -4.51 -6.26 15.16
C HIS A 53 -3.06 -6.48 14.74
N PRO A 54 -2.62 -7.72 14.47
CA PRO A 54 -1.23 -8.00 14.08
C PRO A 54 -0.86 -7.44 12.70
N LEU A 55 -1.85 -7.03 11.90
CA LEU A 55 -1.66 -6.48 10.57
C LEU A 55 -2.49 -5.21 10.38
N VAL A 56 -1.84 -4.14 9.93
CA VAL A 56 -2.50 -2.91 9.49
C VAL A 56 -2.27 -2.69 8.01
N ILE A 57 -3.35 -2.45 7.27
CA ILE A 57 -3.29 -2.06 5.86
C ILE A 57 -3.76 -0.61 5.68
N SER A 58 -2.83 0.32 5.49
CA SER A 58 -3.16 1.73 5.27
C SER A 58 -3.34 2.06 3.78
N CYS A 59 -4.55 2.49 3.43
CA CYS A 59 -4.88 3.04 2.11
C CYS A 59 -5.10 4.56 2.16
N ILE A 60 -4.55 5.23 3.18
CA ILE A 60 -4.69 6.67 3.37
C ILE A 60 -3.83 7.40 2.35
N GLY A 61 -4.39 8.47 1.79
CA GLY A 61 -3.68 9.31 0.85
C GLY A 61 -4.28 10.70 0.83
N GLN A 62 -3.51 11.64 0.33
CA GLN A 62 -3.89 13.05 0.24
C GLN A 62 -5.21 13.24 -0.53
N ARG A 63 -6.15 13.98 0.07
CA ARG A 63 -7.37 14.38 -0.65
C ARG A 63 -7.06 15.60 -1.50
N ARG A 64 -7.47 15.54 -2.76
CA ARG A 64 -7.43 16.65 -3.71
C ARG A 64 -8.84 16.99 -4.17
N ALA A 65 -9.08 18.22 -4.60
CA ALA A 65 -10.36 18.64 -5.14
C ALA A 65 -10.76 17.86 -6.40
N SER A 66 -9.79 17.42 -7.22
CA SER A 66 -9.99 16.54 -8.37
C SER A 66 -8.80 15.60 -8.59
N PRO A 67 -8.91 14.63 -9.51
CA PRO A 67 -7.78 13.74 -9.87
C PRO A 67 -6.59 14.46 -10.54
N SER A 68 -6.79 15.69 -11.03
CA SER A 68 -5.78 16.46 -11.75
C SER A 68 -4.50 16.68 -10.92
N PRO A 69 -3.29 16.48 -11.48
CA PRO A 69 -2.03 16.78 -10.81
C PRO A 69 -1.91 18.20 -10.25
N TRP A 70 -2.60 19.17 -10.85
CA TRP A 70 -2.61 20.58 -10.43
C TRP A 70 -3.75 20.93 -9.47
N SER A 71 -4.62 19.98 -9.11
CA SER A 71 -5.70 20.23 -8.17
C SER A 71 -5.18 20.65 -6.79
N ALA A 72 -5.86 21.63 -6.17
CA ALA A 72 -5.64 21.99 -4.78
C ALA A 72 -5.81 20.78 -3.83
N LEU A 73 -4.97 20.74 -2.79
CA LEU A 73 -5.10 19.81 -1.67
C LEU A 73 -6.29 20.21 -0.79
N ARG A 74 -6.96 19.21 -0.24
CA ARG A 74 -8.06 19.33 0.74
C ARG A 74 -7.67 18.77 2.11
N SER A 75 -6.52 18.13 2.19
CA SER A 75 -5.96 17.54 3.39
C SER A 75 -4.69 18.30 3.79
N PRO A 76 -4.30 18.26 5.08
CA PRO A 76 -3.02 18.81 5.51
C PRO A 76 -1.86 18.24 4.67
N PRO A 77 -0.84 19.04 4.34
CA PRO A 77 0.24 18.63 3.44
C PRO A 77 1.11 17.51 4.01
N ASP A 78 1.02 17.21 5.30
CA ASP A 78 1.78 16.19 6.04
C ASP A 78 0.89 15.04 6.57
N LEU A 79 -0.32 14.89 6.02
CA LEU A 79 -1.32 13.92 6.46
C LEU A 79 -0.75 12.50 6.56
N VAL A 80 -0.12 11.99 5.50
CA VAL A 80 0.30 10.58 5.44
C VAL A 80 1.47 10.36 6.37
N LYS A 81 2.44 11.29 6.43
CA LYS A 81 3.53 11.24 7.41
C LYS A 81 3.00 11.13 8.83
N ARG A 82 2.10 12.02 9.24
CA ARG A 82 1.54 12.04 10.61
C ARG A 82 0.78 10.75 10.94
N VAL A 83 -0.03 10.26 10.02
CA VAL A 83 -0.73 8.98 10.19
C VAL A 83 0.27 7.84 10.33
N MET A 84 1.30 7.75 9.48
CA MET A 84 2.30 6.69 9.59
C MET A 84 3.14 6.79 10.86
N THR A 85 3.43 7.99 11.37
CA THR A 85 4.03 8.15 12.70
C THR A 85 3.16 7.55 13.80
N ASN A 86 1.85 7.84 13.81
CA ASN A 86 0.93 7.28 14.81
C ASN A 86 0.81 5.76 14.69
N VAL A 87 0.68 5.24 13.46
CA VAL A 87 0.55 3.80 13.21
C VAL A 87 1.82 3.06 13.60
N VAL A 88 2.99 3.54 13.20
CA VAL A 88 4.28 2.93 13.59
C VAL A 88 4.39 2.89 15.11
N ARG A 89 4.11 4.01 15.79
CA ARG A 89 4.19 4.08 17.26
C ARG A 89 3.32 3.03 17.94
N ALA A 90 2.06 2.87 17.50
CA ALA A 90 1.14 1.90 18.09
C ALA A 90 1.53 0.45 17.76
N MET A 91 1.95 0.19 16.53
CA MET A 91 2.28 -1.17 16.05
C MET A 91 3.64 -1.67 16.55
N SER A 92 4.58 -0.77 16.86
CA SER A 92 5.88 -1.13 17.43
C SER A 92 5.83 -1.58 18.90
N GLN A 93 4.67 -1.49 19.57
CA GLN A 93 4.53 -1.89 20.97
C GLN A 93 4.54 -3.41 21.17
N LYS A 94 4.28 -4.20 20.12
CA LYS A 94 4.19 -5.66 20.19
C LYS A 94 4.99 -6.29 19.05
N PRO A 95 5.75 -7.37 19.32
CA PRO A 95 6.49 -8.08 18.27
C PRO A 95 5.54 -8.84 17.34
N GLY A 96 5.95 -9.01 16.08
CA GLY A 96 5.18 -9.74 15.06
C GLY A 96 4.12 -8.90 14.34
N HIS A 97 3.92 -7.65 14.75
CA HIS A 97 3.05 -6.71 14.05
C HIS A 97 3.63 -6.26 12.71
N ARG A 98 2.77 -6.07 11.71
CA ARG A 98 3.14 -5.74 10.33
C ARG A 98 2.32 -4.57 9.79
N ILE A 99 2.95 -3.71 9.00
CA ILE A 99 2.30 -2.55 8.36
C ILE A 99 2.46 -2.64 6.84
N LEU A 100 1.36 -2.86 6.11
CA LEU A 100 1.35 -2.72 4.65
C LEU A 100 0.62 -1.43 4.29
N TRP A 101 1.14 -0.66 3.35
CA TRP A 101 0.50 0.61 3.01
C TRP A 101 0.74 1.05 1.57
N ILE A 102 -0.11 1.95 1.09
CA ILE A 102 -0.05 2.47 -0.27
C ILE A 102 0.68 3.81 -0.30
N SER A 103 1.89 3.80 -0.86
CA SER A 103 2.63 4.97 -1.32
C SER A 103 2.28 5.26 -2.79
N ALA A 104 3.23 5.74 -3.60
CA ALA A 104 3.04 6.00 -5.03
C ALA A 104 4.32 5.77 -5.84
N ALA A 105 4.17 5.30 -7.09
CA ALA A 105 5.28 5.27 -8.03
C ALA A 105 5.81 6.69 -8.29
N GLY A 106 7.13 6.83 -8.25
CA GLY A 106 7.86 8.10 -8.33
C GLY A 106 8.23 8.71 -6.96
N VAL A 107 7.85 8.07 -5.85
CA VAL A 107 8.30 8.41 -4.49
C VAL A 107 9.64 7.72 -4.17
N GLY A 108 10.51 8.42 -3.45
CA GLY A 108 11.78 7.89 -2.96
C GLY A 108 12.62 7.27 -4.08
N SER A 109 13.18 6.08 -3.81
CA SER A 109 14.03 5.36 -4.77
C SER A 109 13.33 4.99 -6.09
N SER A 110 12.00 4.96 -6.15
CA SER A 110 11.27 4.72 -7.41
C SER A 110 11.29 5.91 -8.38
N ARG A 111 11.71 7.09 -7.93
CA ARG A 111 11.87 8.28 -8.77
C ARG A 111 12.91 8.09 -9.89
N ALA A 112 14.00 7.38 -9.62
CA ALA A 112 15.00 7.03 -10.64
C ALA A 112 14.42 6.15 -11.76
N ARG A 113 13.42 5.33 -11.42
CA ARG A 113 12.70 4.41 -12.32
C ARG A 113 11.52 5.05 -13.06
N THR A 114 11.34 6.35 -12.89
CA THR A 114 10.22 7.11 -13.48
C THR A 114 10.69 7.87 -14.72
N THR A 115 9.92 7.79 -15.81
CA THR A 115 10.26 8.49 -17.07
C THR A 115 10.35 10.02 -16.87
N PRO A 116 11.18 10.75 -17.65
CA PRO A 116 11.32 12.21 -17.52
C PRO A 116 10.00 12.98 -17.63
N ALA A 117 9.10 12.54 -18.51
CA ALA A 117 7.78 13.17 -18.68
C ALA A 117 6.94 13.07 -17.40
N VAL A 118 6.88 11.89 -16.79
CA VAL A 118 6.15 11.68 -15.53
C VAL A 118 6.81 12.45 -14.37
N ARG A 119 8.15 12.47 -14.31
CA ARG A 119 8.88 13.28 -13.30
C ARG A 119 8.51 14.76 -13.39
N ARG A 120 8.48 15.34 -14.59
CA ARG A 120 8.06 16.73 -14.79
C ARG A 120 6.62 17.00 -14.31
N ILE A 121 5.69 16.08 -14.56
CA ILE A 121 4.30 16.21 -14.07
C ILE A 121 4.26 16.22 -12.54
N ILE A 122 5.05 15.35 -11.90
CA ILE A 122 5.14 15.29 -10.44
C ILE A 122 5.72 16.59 -9.89
N ASP A 123 6.81 17.08 -10.48
CA ASP A 123 7.58 18.22 -9.96
C ASP A 123 6.86 19.56 -10.15
N LEU A 124 6.18 19.74 -11.28
CA LEU A 124 5.50 20.99 -11.64
C LEU A 124 4.04 21.04 -11.16
N GLY A 125 3.50 19.93 -10.66
CA GLY A 125 2.12 19.85 -10.18
C GLY A 125 1.98 20.10 -8.68
N ASN A 126 0.78 20.48 -8.24
CA ASN A 126 0.40 20.50 -6.82
C ASN A 126 0.51 19.12 -6.15
N ILE A 127 0.57 18.05 -6.95
CA ILE A 127 0.85 16.69 -6.51
C ILE A 127 2.25 16.53 -5.89
N ALA A 128 3.21 17.42 -6.17
CA ALA A 128 4.54 17.40 -5.56
C ALA A 128 4.50 17.38 -4.03
N VAL A 129 3.55 18.12 -3.43
CA VAL A 129 3.34 18.15 -1.98
C VAL A 129 2.97 16.75 -1.47
N ALA A 130 2.04 16.07 -2.16
CA ALA A 130 1.65 14.71 -1.81
C ALA A 130 2.81 13.72 -1.95
N TYR A 131 3.67 13.88 -2.96
CA TYR A 131 4.85 13.04 -3.13
C TYR A 131 5.90 13.25 -2.03
N ARG A 132 6.11 14.49 -1.59
CA ARG A 132 7.00 14.80 -0.45
C ARG A 132 6.46 14.22 0.86
N ASP A 133 5.15 14.30 1.08
CA ASP A 133 4.49 13.68 2.24
C ASP A 133 4.65 12.16 2.25
N LEU A 134 4.39 11.51 1.12
CA LEU A 134 4.60 10.07 0.96
C LEU A 134 6.06 9.67 1.19
N GLU A 135 7.02 10.44 0.68
CA GLU A 135 8.43 10.18 0.92
C GLU A 135 8.81 10.35 2.39
N ALA A 136 8.25 11.36 3.09
CA ALA A 136 8.45 11.52 4.52
C ALA A 136 7.82 10.36 5.32
N ALA A 137 6.65 9.87 4.91
CA ALA A 137 6.01 8.69 5.49
C ALA A 137 6.83 7.41 5.25
N GLU A 138 7.43 7.24 4.06
CA GLU A 138 8.34 6.13 3.78
C GLU A 138 9.55 6.14 4.72
N ARG A 139 10.17 7.30 4.97
CA ARG A 139 11.27 7.40 5.94
C ARG A 139 10.85 7.01 7.36
N VAL A 140 9.63 7.38 7.78
CA VAL A 140 9.08 6.98 9.09
C VAL A 140 8.96 5.46 9.18
N THR A 141 8.41 4.82 8.16
CA THR A 141 8.28 3.36 8.16
C THR A 141 9.62 2.67 7.98
N ASP A 142 10.55 3.21 7.19
CA ASP A 142 11.85 2.59 6.89
C ASP A 142 12.76 2.53 8.13
N GLY A 143 12.74 3.60 8.95
CA GLY A 143 13.50 3.66 10.21
C GLY A 143 12.89 2.91 11.39
N ALA A 144 11.76 2.21 11.20
CA ALA A 144 11.06 1.51 12.27
C ALA A 144 11.37 0.00 12.31
N GLU A 145 11.44 -0.55 13.52
CA GLU A 145 11.66 -1.98 13.75
C GLU A 145 10.49 -2.86 13.29
N VAL A 146 9.26 -2.31 13.35
CA VAL A 146 8.06 -2.99 12.86
C VAL A 146 8.21 -3.32 11.37
N GLU A 147 7.87 -4.56 11.00
CA GLU A 147 7.91 -4.98 9.59
C GLU A 147 6.95 -4.10 8.80
N SER A 148 7.43 -3.51 7.71
CA SER A 148 6.59 -2.66 6.88
C SER A 148 6.89 -2.78 5.39
N LEU A 149 5.84 -2.58 4.58
CA LEU A 149 5.90 -2.56 3.13
C LEU A 149 5.14 -1.36 2.56
N ALA A 150 5.88 -0.44 1.94
CA ALA A 150 5.32 0.63 1.13
C ALA A 150 5.10 0.16 -0.32
N VAL A 151 3.85 -0.05 -0.70
CA VAL A 151 3.46 -0.38 -2.07
C VAL A 151 3.35 0.90 -2.88
N ARG A 152 4.16 1.03 -3.93
CA ARG A 152 4.22 2.18 -4.85
C ARG A 152 3.52 1.80 -6.16
N PRO A 153 2.19 1.84 -6.25
CA PRO A 153 1.50 1.55 -7.50
C PRO A 153 1.79 2.62 -8.54
N VAL A 154 1.89 2.19 -9.81
CA VAL A 154 1.77 3.09 -10.97
C VAL A 154 0.36 3.70 -11.04
N THR A 155 0.06 4.51 -12.05
CA THR A 155 -1.19 5.28 -12.13
C THR A 155 -2.44 4.45 -11.84
N LEU A 156 -3.10 4.74 -10.71
CA LEU A 156 -4.29 4.03 -10.26
C LEU A 156 -5.50 4.31 -11.15
N ARG A 157 -6.17 3.26 -11.62
CA ARG A 157 -7.44 3.31 -12.34
C ARG A 157 -8.55 2.63 -11.53
N PRO A 158 -9.81 3.10 -11.60
CA PRO A 158 -10.95 2.33 -11.11
C PRO A 158 -10.99 0.94 -11.76
N GLY A 159 -11.48 -0.06 -11.04
CA GLY A 159 -11.61 -1.42 -11.56
C GLY A 159 -11.53 -2.48 -10.46
N SER A 160 -12.20 -3.60 -10.70
CA SER A 160 -12.09 -4.82 -9.92
C SER A 160 -10.75 -5.53 -10.14
N PRO A 161 -10.34 -6.42 -9.22
CA PRO A 161 -9.26 -7.34 -9.50
C PRO A 161 -9.56 -8.15 -10.76
N GLY A 162 -8.52 -8.49 -11.50
CA GLY A 162 -8.60 -9.32 -12.70
C GLY A 162 -7.45 -9.10 -13.68
N GLY A 163 -6.38 -8.41 -13.28
CA GLY A 163 -5.16 -8.27 -14.06
C GLY A 163 -3.97 -8.97 -13.39
N ASP A 164 -3.02 -9.38 -14.22
CA ASP A 164 -1.70 -9.80 -13.77
C ASP A 164 -0.89 -8.58 -13.34
N VAL A 165 -0.53 -8.57 -12.06
CA VAL A 165 0.21 -7.47 -11.43
C VAL A 165 1.34 -8.01 -10.56
N GLY A 166 2.40 -7.22 -10.46
CA GLY A 166 3.56 -7.52 -9.64
C GLY A 166 4.63 -6.44 -9.73
N PRO A 167 5.81 -6.71 -9.16
CA PRO A 167 6.94 -5.81 -9.25
C PRO A 167 7.26 -5.46 -10.70
N VAL A 168 7.50 -4.19 -10.98
CA VAL A 168 7.92 -3.69 -12.30
C VAL A 168 9.13 -2.78 -12.18
N ASP A 169 9.93 -2.71 -13.24
CA ASP A 169 11.18 -1.94 -13.23
C ASP A 169 11.00 -0.48 -13.60
N ARG A 170 9.92 -0.13 -14.30
CA ARG A 170 9.74 1.23 -14.85
C ARG A 170 8.33 1.76 -14.67
N TYR A 171 8.26 3.08 -14.45
CA TYR A 171 7.03 3.86 -14.41
C TYR A 171 6.97 4.89 -15.55
N GLY A 172 6.12 4.63 -16.54
CA GLY A 172 5.87 5.51 -17.68
C GLY A 172 4.44 6.08 -17.70
N LEU A 173 4.19 7.01 -18.63
CA LEU A 173 2.89 7.69 -18.78
C LEU A 173 1.70 6.74 -18.96
N LEU A 174 1.91 5.61 -19.64
CA LEU A 174 0.89 4.59 -19.91
C LEU A 174 0.82 3.50 -18.83
N SER A 175 1.74 3.52 -17.87
CA SER A 175 1.75 2.55 -16.77
C SER A 175 0.55 2.82 -15.87
N THR A 176 -0.41 1.90 -15.90
CA THR A 176 -1.64 1.97 -15.12
C THR A 176 -1.89 0.64 -14.42
N ILE A 177 -2.61 0.69 -13.29
CA ILE A 177 -3.00 -0.48 -12.51
C ILE A 177 -4.37 -0.26 -11.87
N ARG A 178 -5.21 -1.30 -11.80
CA ARG A 178 -6.54 -1.19 -11.19
C ARG A 178 -6.42 -1.17 -9.68
N ARG A 179 -7.26 -0.38 -9.01
CA ARG A 179 -7.31 -0.33 -7.53
C ARG A 179 -7.62 -1.69 -6.90
N GLY A 180 -8.46 -2.51 -7.55
CA GLY A 180 -8.75 -3.87 -7.11
C GLY A 180 -7.52 -4.78 -7.18
N ASP A 181 -6.71 -4.69 -8.25
CA ASP A 181 -5.49 -5.50 -8.37
C ASP A 181 -4.45 -5.13 -7.31
N VAL A 182 -4.31 -3.85 -6.97
CA VAL A 182 -3.43 -3.41 -5.86
C VAL A 182 -3.88 -4.01 -4.53
N ALA A 183 -5.18 -3.96 -4.25
CA ALA A 183 -5.74 -4.53 -3.02
C ALA A 183 -5.54 -6.04 -2.95
N ARG A 184 -5.78 -6.76 -4.05
CA ARG A 184 -5.52 -8.21 -4.15
C ARG A 184 -4.05 -8.52 -3.89
N TRP A 185 -3.14 -7.80 -4.56
CA TRP A 185 -1.70 -8.04 -4.42
C TRP A 185 -1.20 -7.80 -2.99
N ILE A 186 -1.67 -6.74 -2.33
CA ILE A 186 -1.34 -6.47 -0.92
C ILE A 186 -1.81 -7.61 -0.02
N LEU A 187 -3.03 -8.12 -0.23
CA LEU A 187 -3.56 -9.24 0.55
C LEU A 187 -2.81 -10.54 0.25
N ASP A 188 -2.40 -10.79 -1.00
CA ASP A 188 -1.59 -11.96 -1.33
C ASP A 188 -0.26 -11.98 -0.53
N VAL A 189 0.35 -10.80 -0.32
CA VAL A 189 1.56 -10.64 0.51
C VAL A 189 1.24 -10.74 2.00
N ALA A 190 0.11 -10.18 2.45
CA ALA A 190 -0.34 -10.29 3.84
C ALA A 190 -0.52 -11.75 4.25
N ASP A 191 -1.19 -12.53 3.40
CA ASP A 191 -1.55 -13.93 3.63
C ASP A 191 -0.37 -14.90 3.42
N GLY A 192 0.81 -14.41 3.01
CA GLY A 192 1.96 -15.25 2.70
C GLY A 192 1.85 -16.06 1.40
N THR A 193 0.69 -16.02 0.72
CA THR A 193 0.48 -16.65 -0.60
C THR A 193 1.37 -16.08 -1.71
N ARG A 194 1.97 -14.91 -1.46
CA ARG A 194 3.03 -14.31 -2.27
C ARG A 194 4.19 -13.91 -1.38
N ALA A 195 5.34 -14.57 -1.57
CA ALA A 195 6.59 -14.13 -0.97
C ALA A 195 7.00 -12.76 -1.54
N PHE A 196 7.32 -11.82 -0.64
CA PHE A 196 7.95 -10.57 -0.97
C PHE A 196 8.88 -10.17 0.18
N GLN A 197 10.12 -9.83 -0.15
CA GLN A 197 11.11 -9.34 0.81
C GLN A 197 11.53 -7.93 0.39
N GLY A 198 11.47 -6.99 1.34
CA GLY A 198 11.84 -5.60 1.13
C GLY A 198 10.83 -4.63 1.74
N ARG A 199 11.26 -3.37 1.89
CA ARG A 199 10.44 -2.33 2.53
C ARG A 199 9.63 -1.50 1.54
N THR A 200 9.93 -1.58 0.24
CA THR A 200 9.18 -0.88 -0.82
C THR A 200 9.06 -1.73 -2.08
N VAL A 201 7.96 -1.56 -2.84
CA VAL A 201 7.75 -2.24 -4.13
C VAL A 201 7.14 -1.30 -5.16
N LEU A 202 7.73 -1.22 -6.35
CA LEU A 202 7.11 -0.55 -7.49
C LEU A 202 6.14 -1.53 -8.15
N LEU A 203 4.84 -1.26 -8.06
CA LEU A 203 3.78 -2.20 -8.43
C LEU A 203 3.08 -1.76 -9.73
N GLY A 204 3.01 -2.65 -10.72
CA GLY A 204 2.36 -2.40 -12.00
C GLY A 204 1.76 -3.64 -12.62
N ARG A 205 1.16 -3.46 -13.81
CA ARG A 205 0.72 -4.59 -14.65
C ARG A 205 1.94 -5.30 -15.23
N ILE A 206 1.94 -6.63 -15.13
CA ILE A 206 2.92 -7.47 -15.82
C ILE A 206 2.40 -7.64 -17.25
N ARG A 207 3.19 -7.23 -18.24
CA ARG A 207 2.99 -7.72 -19.61
C ARG A 207 3.67 -9.08 -19.65
N THR A 208 2.95 -10.08 -20.16
CA THR A 208 3.26 -11.52 -20.19
C THR A 208 4.73 -11.85 -19.95
N ARG A 209 5.01 -12.71 -18.95
CA ARG A 209 6.33 -13.31 -18.73
C ARG A 209 6.85 -13.82 -20.07
N VAL A 210 7.95 -13.28 -20.57
CA VAL A 210 8.92 -14.15 -21.22
C VAL A 210 9.37 -15.06 -20.09
N LEU A 211 8.97 -16.33 -20.14
CA LEU A 211 9.54 -17.35 -19.28
C LEU A 211 11.00 -17.48 -19.71
N GLU A 212 11.88 -16.72 -19.07
CA GLU A 212 13.29 -17.06 -19.07
C GLU A 212 13.39 -18.47 -18.44
N PRO A 213 13.95 -19.47 -19.15
CA PRO A 213 14.11 -20.80 -18.59
C PRO A 213 15.01 -20.69 -17.36
N VAL A 214 14.48 -21.10 -16.20
CA VAL A 214 15.29 -21.28 -15.00
C VAL A 214 16.31 -22.37 -15.33
N PRO A 215 17.63 -22.12 -15.20
CA PRO A 215 18.61 -23.19 -15.33
C PRO A 215 18.34 -24.18 -14.20
N PHE A 216 17.98 -25.41 -14.58
CA PHE A 216 17.89 -26.53 -13.67
C PHE A 216 19.31 -26.85 -13.16
N LEU A 217 19.74 -26.19 -12.08
CA LEU A 217 20.87 -26.67 -11.29
C LEU A 217 20.36 -27.80 -10.40
N GLY A 218 20.50 -29.02 -10.92
CA GLY A 218 20.35 -30.22 -10.11
C GLY A 218 21.32 -30.19 -8.92
N ARG A 219 20.77 -30.33 -7.72
CA ARG A 219 21.44 -31.01 -6.61
C ARG A 219 20.38 -31.87 -5.93
N GLY A 220 20.69 -33.16 -5.89
CA GLY A 220 19.80 -34.19 -5.38
C GLY A 220 19.44 -33.97 -3.91
N VAL A 221 18.21 -34.34 -3.58
CA VAL A 221 17.85 -34.70 -2.22
C VAL A 221 17.48 -36.18 -2.28
N GLU A 222 18.37 -36.97 -1.71
CA GLU A 222 18.22 -38.39 -1.42
C GLU A 222 17.15 -38.53 -0.34
N VAL A 223 16.11 -39.31 -0.65
CA VAL A 223 15.06 -39.68 0.31
C VAL A 223 15.55 -40.95 1.00
N GLN A 224 15.71 -40.91 2.32
CA GLN A 224 15.89 -42.10 3.13
C GLN A 224 14.74 -42.19 4.14
N GLU A 225 13.92 -43.22 3.95
CA GLU A 225 12.81 -43.61 4.81
C GLU A 225 13.31 -44.13 6.16
N CYS A 226 12.61 -43.73 7.23
CA CYS A 226 12.24 -44.54 8.40
C CYS A 226 10.93 -43.98 8.96
#